data_AF-A0A5B0ERE3-F1
#
_entry.id   AF-A0A5B0ERE3-F1
#
_cell.length_a   1.000
_cell.length_b   1.000
_cell.length_c   1.000
_cell.angle_alpha   90.00
_cell.angle_beta   90.00
_cell.angle_gamma   90.00
#
_symmetry.space_group_name_H-M   'P 1'
#
loop_
_entity.id
_entity.type
_entity.pdbx_description
1 polymer ?
#
loop_
_entity_poly.entity_id
_entity_poly.type
_entity_poly.pdbx_seq_one_letter_code
_entity_poly.pdbx_strand_id
1 'polypeptide(L)' 'MIEQASDIVSAYVSNNSVPVGELPALLAGVHEALLKLASPPPATPEVADKPTPAQIRKSITPDALIS' A
#
# COMPACT_ATOMS: atom_id res chain seq x y z
N MET A 1 9.62 14.17 8.53
CA MET A 1 8.59 13.22 9.04
C MET A 1 8.84 12.75 10.46
N ILE A 2 10.10 12.64 10.91
CA ILE A 2 10.39 12.30 12.32
C ILE A 2 9.78 13.32 13.29
N GLU A 3 9.83 14.61 12.97
CA GLU A 3 9.20 15.69 13.77
C GLU A 3 7.69 15.45 14.02
N GLN A 4 6.91 15.09 12.98
CA GLN A 4 5.47 14.86 13.14
C GLN A 4 5.16 13.63 14.02
N ALA A 5 5.94 12.56 13.89
CA ALA A 5 5.77 11.39 14.75
C ALA A 5 6.13 11.70 16.21
N SER A 6 7.21 12.47 16.41
CA SER A 6 7.64 12.96 17.73
C SER A 6 6.54 13.78 18.42
N ASP A 7 5.95 14.74 17.72
CA ASP A 7 4.90 15.59 18.26
C ASP A 7 3.68 14.78 18.71
N ILE A 8 3.24 13.82 17.88
CA ILE A 8 2.10 12.94 18.19
C ILE A 8 2.39 12.09 19.43
N VAL A 9 3.56 11.45 19.48
CA VAL A 9 3.94 10.59 20.62
C VAL A 9 4.08 11.42 21.89
N SER A 10 4.66 12.62 21.82
CA SER A 10 4.82 13.52 22.98
C SER A 10 3.47 13.96 23.57
N ALA A 11 2.49 14.27 22.72
CA ALA A 11 1.14 14.61 23.16
C ALA A 11 0.41 13.40 23.78
N TYR A 12 0.67 12.20 23.27
CA TYR A 12 0.08 10.99 23.82
C TYR A 12 0.64 10.65 25.21
N VAL A 13 1.96 10.66 25.38
CA VAL A 13 2.60 10.30 26.66
C VAL A 13 2.48 11.39 27.73
N SER A 14 2.22 12.66 27.35
CA SER A 14 1.93 13.71 28.33
C SER A 14 0.59 13.51 29.03
N ASN A 15 -0.35 12.80 28.39
CA ASN A 15 -1.70 12.55 28.90
C ASN A 15 -1.95 11.07 29.24
N ASN A 16 -0.99 10.18 29.01
CA ASN A 16 -1.09 8.75 29.23
C ASN A 16 0.20 8.20 29.85
N SER A 17 0.10 7.38 30.89
CA SER A 17 1.27 6.72 31.46
C SER A 17 1.66 5.54 30.58
N VAL A 18 2.80 5.65 29.89
CA VAL A 18 3.33 4.61 29.00
C VAL A 18 4.63 4.05 29.60
N PRO A 19 4.78 2.72 29.73
CA PRO A 19 6.02 2.12 30.17
C PRO A 19 7.19 2.47 29.24
N VAL A 20 8.36 2.77 29.80
CA VAL A 20 9.53 3.23 29.03
C VAL A 20 9.96 2.20 27.97
N GLY A 21 9.77 0.91 28.25
CA GLY A 21 10.06 -0.18 27.31
C GLY A 21 9.12 -0.25 26.10
N GLU A 22 7.93 0.36 26.18
CA GLU A 22 6.92 0.35 25.12
C GLU A 22 7.01 1.59 24.21
N LEU A 23 7.71 2.64 24.65
CA LEU A 23 7.91 3.87 23.86
C LEU A 23 8.52 3.63 22.47
N PRO A 24 9.56 2.77 22.29
CA PRO A 24 10.11 2.52 20.96
C PRO A 24 9.10 1.88 20.01
N ALA A 25 8.27 0.96 20.52
CA ALA A 25 7.25 0.29 19.73
C ALA A 25 6.13 1.26 19.32
N LEU A 26 5.70 2.13 20.24
CA LEU A 26 4.71 3.17 19.97
C LEU A 26 5.19 4.13 18.87
N LEU A 27 6.43 4.63 18.99
CA LEU A 27 7.02 5.54 18.01
C LEU A 27 7.16 4.90 16.63
N ALA A 28 7.62 3.65 16.58
CA ALA A 28 7.74 2.88 15.34
C ALA A 28 6.36 2.71 14.66
N GLY A 29 5.32 2.35 15.43
CA GLY A 29 3.96 2.18 14.90
C GLY A 29 3.37 3.48 14.34
N VAL A 30 3.54 4.60 15.04
CA VAL A 30 3.07 5.92 14.55
C VAL A 30 3.82 6.31 13.27
N HIS A 31 5.14 6.15 13.25
CA HIS A 31 5.94 6.45 12.07
C HIS A 31 5.56 5.57 10.86
N GLU A 32 5.35 4.27 11.06
CA GLU A 32 4.92 3.35 10.00
C GLU A 32 3.52 3.72 9.47
N ALA A 33 2.59 4.07 10.35
CA ALA A 33 1.25 4.51 9.95
C ALA A 33 1.30 5.79 9.09
N LEU A 34 2.13 6.76 9.46
CA LEU A 34 2.34 7.98 8.67
C LEU A 34 3.00 7.68 7.32
N LEU A 35 3.98 6.78 7.29
CA LEU A 35 4.60 6.33 6.04
C LEU A 35 3.59 5.63 5.12
N LYS A 36 2.74 4.76 5.66
CA LYS A 36 1.66 4.10 4.91
C LYS A 36 0.68 5.10 4.33
N LEU A 37 0.32 6.14 5.09
CA LEU A 37 -0.59 7.18 4.63
C LEU A 37 0.03 8.07 3.54
N ALA A 38 1.34 8.35 3.64
CA ALA A 38 2.06 9.12 2.62
C ALA A 38 2.42 8.30 1.38
N SER A 39 2.42 6.97 1.49
CA SER A 39 2.64 6.09 0.35
C SER A 39 1.36 6.00 -0.50
N PRO A 40 1.45 6.20 -1.83
CA PRO A 40 0.31 5.95 -2.70
C PRO A 40 -0.11 4.47 -2.57
N PRO A 41 -1.43 4.17 -2.64
CA PRO A 41 -1.88 2.79 -2.61
C PRO A 41 -1.17 1.98 -3.71
N PRO A 42 -0.82 0.71 -3.44
CA PRO A 42 -0.20 -0.13 -4.46
C PRO A 42 -1.10 -0.11 -5.69
N ALA A 43 -0.49 0.07 -6.86
CA ALA A 43 -1.21 0.06 -8.13
C ALA A 43 -2.10 -1.19 -8.14
N THR A 44 -3.41 -0.99 -8.21
CA THR A 44 -4.32 -2.08 -8.56
C THR A 44 -3.79 -2.64 -9.86
N PRO A 45 -3.46 -3.95 -9.95
CA PRO A 45 -3.11 -4.52 -11.23
C PRO A 45 -4.29 -4.21 -12.13
N GLU A 46 -4.04 -3.38 -13.14
CA GLU A 46 -4.97 -3.10 -14.21
C GLU A 46 -5.49 -4.47 -14.62
N VAL A 47 -6.79 -4.72 -14.43
CA VAL A 47 -7.41 -5.96 -14.84
C VAL A 47 -7.15 -6.00 -16.32
N ALA A 48 -6.13 -6.75 -16.74
CA ALA A 48 -5.68 -6.80 -18.12
C ALA A 48 -6.93 -6.95 -18.97
N ASP A 49 -7.20 -5.93 -19.79
CA ASP A 49 -8.44 -5.83 -20.56
C ASP A 49 -8.72 -7.19 -21.16
N LYS A 50 -9.76 -7.86 -20.65
CA LYS A 50 -10.15 -9.17 -21.16
C LYS A 50 -10.29 -8.98 -22.67
N PRO A 51 -9.55 -9.74 -23.50
CA PRO A 51 -9.57 -9.53 -24.93
C PRO A 51 -11.01 -9.59 -25.40
N THR A 52 -11.42 -8.57 -26.14
CA THR A 52 -12.78 -8.47 -26.63
C THR A 52 -13.09 -9.70 -27.50
N PRO A 53 -14.36 -10.14 -27.58
CA PRO A 53 -14.75 -11.25 -28.46
C PRO A 53 -14.30 -11.07 -29.91
N ALA A 54 -14.15 -9.82 -30.37
CA ALA A 54 -13.62 -9.48 -31.68
C ALA A 54 -12.12 -9.80 -31.84
N GLN A 55 -11.29 -9.53 -30.81
CA GLN A 55 -9.87 -9.91 -30.80
C GLN A 55 -9.70 -11.42 -30.75
N ILE A 56 -10.53 -12.10 -29.95
CA ILE A 56 -10.56 -13.57 -29.89
C ILE A 56 -10.89 -14.13 -31.28
N ARG A 57 -11.97 -13.68 -31.93
CA ARG A 57 -12.37 -14.12 -33.28
C ARG A 57 -11.30 -13.84 -34.35
N LYS A 58 -10.57 -12.74 -34.23
CA LYS A 58 -9.45 -12.42 -35.15
C LYS A 58 -8.24 -13.34 -34.96
N SER A 59 -8.09 -13.96 -33.78
CA SER A 59 -7.05 -14.95 -33.50
C SER A 59 -7.42 -16.39 -33.89
N ILE A 60 -8.66 -16.64 -34.32
CA ILE A 60 -9.14 -17.95 -34.80
C ILE A 60 -9.23 -17.95 -36.34
N THR A 61 -8.17 -17.50 -37.01
CA THR A 61 -8.04 -17.61 -38.46
C THR A 61 -7.31 -18.92 -38.82
N PRO A 62 -7.65 -19.56 -39.96
CA PRO A 62 -7.07 -20.87 -40.34
C PRO A 62 -5.54 -20.89 -40.47
N ASP A 63 -4.91 -19.73 -40.69
CA ASP A 63 -3.46 -19.59 -40.87
C ASP A 63 -2.66 -19.48 -39.56
N ALA A 64 -3.30 -19.37 -38.40
CA ALA A 64 -2.62 -19.19 -37.11
C ALA A 64 -2.54 -20.47 -36.25
N LEU A 65 -3.19 -21.56 -36.66
CA LEU A 65 -3.11 -22.86 -36.00
C LEU A 65 -2.06 -23.73 -36.69
N ILE A 66 -0.79 -23.48 -36.38
CA ILE A 66 0.30 -24.40 -36.71
C ILE A 66 0.62 -25.14 -35.42
N SER A 67 0.41 -26.47 -35.43
CA SER A 67 0.73 -27.39 -34.32
C SER A 67 2.20 -27.78 -34.31
#